data_AF-A0A6N2EE56-F1
#
_entry.id   AF-A0A6N2EE56-F1
#
_cell.length_a   1.000
_cell.length_b   1.000
_cell.length_c   1.000
_cell.angle_alpha   90.00
_cell.angle_beta   90.00
_cell.angle_gamma   90.00
#
_symmetry.space_group_name_H-M   'P 1'
#
loop_
_entity.id
_entity.type
_entity.pdbx_description
1 polymer ?
#
loop_
_entity_poly.entity_id
_entity_poly.type
_entity_poly.pdbx_seq_one_letter_code
_entity_poly.pdbx_strand_id
1 'polypeptide(L)'
;MPPPVPDAAAANAARTIALQMLEERGRGAVLVGVARVDAALEHLLQALMAPAPTKGDGLFLPDRPLGSLGAKVALARRLGLIDAHVERALSALRKLRNAFAHSTESASLSDQSHSSRLAAIYAEARANPLWSPLEAVLNAQSSSPQGSLDPALRDYILLITILVAFLEATAQQLQPFQPPVVMGLSGISRSDSSTMAP
;
A
#
# COMPACT_ATOMS: atom_id res chain seq x y z
N MET A 1 15.27 -16.55 13.15
CA MET A 1 13.80 -16.61 13.07
C MET A 1 13.42 -16.82 11.62
N PRO A 2 12.64 -17.86 11.26
CA PRO A 2 12.06 -17.91 9.92
C PRO A 2 11.15 -16.67 9.73
N PRO A 3 11.05 -16.13 8.50
CA PRO A 3 10.14 -15.02 8.22
C PRO A 3 8.70 -15.45 8.56
N PRO A 4 7.86 -14.55 9.10
CA PRO A 4 6.46 -14.87 9.36
C PRO A 4 5.80 -15.33 8.05
N VAL A 5 5.18 -16.51 8.07
CA VAL A 5 4.41 -17.01 6.94
C VAL A 5 3.23 -16.06 6.74
N PRO A 6 3.05 -15.47 5.54
CA PRO A 6 1.93 -14.58 5.29
C PRO A 6 0.60 -15.32 5.51
N ASP A 7 -0.34 -14.66 6.19
CA ASP A 7 -1.69 -15.17 6.41
C ASP A 7 -2.32 -15.58 5.06
N ALA A 8 -3.03 -16.71 5.03
CA ALA A 8 -3.69 -17.23 3.84
C ALA A 8 -4.66 -16.21 3.21
N ALA A 9 -5.29 -15.36 4.04
CA ALA A 9 -6.12 -14.26 3.58
C ALA A 9 -5.32 -13.23 2.76
N ALA A 10 -4.14 -12.84 3.25
CA ALA A 10 -3.25 -11.91 2.55
C ALA A 10 -2.72 -12.49 1.23
N ALA A 11 -2.38 -13.78 1.20
CA ALA A 11 -1.95 -14.46 -0.03
C ALA A 11 -3.05 -14.50 -1.11
N ASN A 12 -4.29 -14.78 -0.71
CA ASN A 12 -5.43 -14.79 -1.65
C ASN A 12 -5.78 -13.39 -2.16
N ALA A 13 -5.79 -12.39 -1.29
CA ALA A 13 -6.01 -11.00 -1.68
C ALA A 13 -4.92 -10.52 -2.65
N ALA A 14 -3.65 -10.80 -2.34
CA ALA A 14 -2.52 -10.51 -3.20
C ALA A 14 -2.69 -11.14 -4.58
N ARG A 15 -3.08 -12.42 -4.66
CA ARG A 15 -3.34 -13.08 -5.95
C ARG A 15 -4.38 -12.34 -6.78
N THR A 16 -5.50 -11.95 -6.18
CA THR A 16 -6.57 -11.23 -6.88
C THR A 16 -6.10 -9.87 -7.41
N ILE A 17 -5.37 -9.10 -6.59
CA ILE A 17 -4.84 -7.79 -6.99
C ILE A 17 -3.87 -7.94 -8.15
N ALA A 18 -2.95 -8.91 -8.09
CA ALA A 18 -1.96 -9.17 -9.13
C ALA A 18 -2.63 -9.45 -10.48
N LEU A 19 -3.70 -10.25 -10.49
CA LEU A 19 -4.47 -10.55 -11.69
C LEU A 19 -5.20 -9.33 -12.24
N GLN A 20 -5.81 -8.51 -11.39
CA GLN A 20 -6.46 -7.26 -11.81
C GLN A 20 -5.46 -6.27 -12.40
N MET A 21 -4.22 -6.23 -11.89
CA MET A 21 -3.19 -5.37 -12.44
C MET A 21 -2.65 -5.83 -13.79
N LEU A 22 -2.73 -7.12 -14.13
CA LEU A 22 -2.33 -7.62 -15.45
C LEU A 22 -3.24 -7.12 -16.58
N GLU A 23 -4.48 -6.76 -16.27
CA GLU A 23 -5.40 -6.17 -17.24
C GLU A 23 -4.96 -4.76 -17.67
N GLU A 24 -4.15 -4.09 -16.84
CA GLU A 24 -3.59 -2.78 -17.12
C GLU A 24 -2.27 -2.85 -17.88
N ARG A 25 -2.00 -1.92 -18.79
CA ARG A 25 -0.74 -1.84 -19.55
C ARG A 25 -0.13 -0.44 -19.54
N GLY A 26 1.21 -0.39 -19.65
CA GLY A 26 1.98 0.85 -19.77
C GLY A 26 1.68 1.86 -18.66
N ARG A 27 1.31 3.08 -19.04
CA ARG A 27 0.99 4.18 -18.10
C ARG A 27 -0.19 3.87 -17.18
N GLY A 28 -1.20 3.14 -17.67
CA GLY A 28 -2.40 2.78 -16.88
C GLY A 28 -2.04 1.95 -15.65
N ALA A 29 -1.18 0.95 -15.82
CA ALA A 29 -0.73 0.08 -14.73
C ALA A 29 -0.05 0.86 -13.60
N VAL A 30 0.79 1.85 -13.94
CA VAL A 30 1.46 2.68 -12.93
C VAL A 30 0.46 3.54 -12.16
N LEU A 31 -0.42 4.25 -12.86
CA LEU A 31 -1.40 5.13 -12.21
C LEU A 31 -2.38 4.34 -11.34
N VAL A 32 -2.92 3.24 -11.84
CA VAL A 32 -3.83 2.35 -11.11
C VAL A 32 -3.13 1.70 -9.92
N GLY A 33 -1.89 1.23 -10.10
CA GLY A 33 -1.12 0.61 -9.02
C GLY A 33 -0.90 1.57 -7.84
N VAL A 34 -0.48 2.81 -8.11
CA VAL A 34 -0.29 3.80 -7.04
C VAL A 34 -1.62 4.24 -6.42
N ALA A 35 -2.70 4.33 -7.20
CA ALA A 35 -4.03 4.61 -6.67
C ALA A 35 -4.52 3.52 -5.71
N ARG A 36 -4.27 2.23 -6.01
CA ARG A 36 -4.60 1.11 -5.12
C ARG A 36 -3.83 1.17 -3.80
N VAL A 37 -2.53 1.50 -3.86
CA VAL A 37 -1.72 1.70 -2.66
C VAL A 37 -2.23 2.88 -1.83
N ASP A 38 -2.63 3.96 -2.47
CA ASP A 38 -3.15 5.15 -1.79
C ASP A 38 -4.49 4.89 -1.09
N ALA A 39 -5.35 4.07 -1.70
CA ALA A 39 -6.61 3.61 -1.11
C ALA A 39 -6.36 2.64 0.07
N ALA A 40 -5.45 1.68 -0.08
CA ALA A 40 -5.12 0.75 1.00
C ALA A 40 -4.49 1.47 2.22
N LEU A 41 -3.67 2.49 1.98
CA LEU A 41 -3.09 3.32 3.04
C LEU A 41 -4.16 4.15 3.75
N GLU A 42 -5.16 4.63 3.01
CA GLU A 42 -6.32 5.31 3.58
C GLU A 42 -7.15 4.38 4.47
N HIS A 43 -7.48 3.18 3.98
CA HIS A 43 -8.15 2.15 4.78
C HIS A 43 -7.36 1.83 6.06
N LEU A 44 -6.04 1.71 5.98
CA LEU A 44 -5.19 1.49 7.15
C LEU A 44 -5.31 2.61 8.19
N LEU A 45 -5.34 3.87 7.75
CA LEU A 45 -5.52 5.00 8.64
C LEU A 45 -6.94 5.04 9.23
N GLN A 46 -7.95 4.78 8.41
CA GLN A 46 -9.35 4.70 8.86
C GLN A 46 -9.57 3.59 9.88
N ALA A 47 -8.91 2.44 9.74
CA ALA A 47 -8.99 1.33 10.70
C ALA A 47 -8.43 1.69 12.09
N LEU A 48 -7.46 2.61 12.16
CA LEU A 48 -6.93 3.14 13.43
C LEU A 48 -7.79 4.29 13.98
N MET A 49 -8.46 5.05 13.13
CA MET A 49 -9.23 6.23 13.56
C MET A 49 -10.56 5.83 14.18
N ALA A 50 -11.09 6.70 15.05
CA ALA A 50 -12.48 6.57 15.47
C ALA A 50 -13.41 6.67 14.24
N PRO A 51 -14.55 5.97 14.23
CA PRO A 51 -15.47 6.00 13.10
C PRO A 51 -15.85 7.44 12.73
N ALA A 52 -15.82 7.75 11.44
CA ALA A 52 -16.21 9.06 10.96
C ALA A 52 -17.69 9.35 11.31
N PRO A 53 -18.03 10.57 11.74
CA PRO A 53 -19.40 10.93 12.12
C PRO A 53 -20.37 10.97 10.93
N THR A 54 -19.85 11.05 9.71
CA THR A 54 -20.63 11.14 8.46
C THR A 54 -20.14 10.12 7.44
N LYS A 55 -21.02 9.70 6.53
CA LYS A 55 -20.65 8.84 5.40
C LYS A 55 -19.59 9.54 4.54
N GLY A 56 -18.45 8.87 4.33
CA GLY A 56 -17.42 9.28 3.37
C GLY A 56 -16.24 10.08 3.92
N ASP A 57 -15.99 10.05 5.23
CA ASP A 57 -14.85 10.65 5.95
C ASP A 57 -14.14 11.80 5.20
N GLY A 58 -14.65 13.02 5.41
CA GLY A 58 -14.16 14.21 4.73
C GLY A 58 -12.69 14.53 4.98
N LEU A 59 -11.97 13.84 5.87
CA LEU A 59 -10.55 14.05 6.12
C LEU A 59 -9.66 13.68 4.92
N PHE A 60 -10.11 12.76 4.08
CA PHE A 60 -9.35 12.16 2.97
C PHE A 60 -9.67 12.73 1.59
N LEU A 61 -10.58 13.71 1.48
CA LEU A 61 -10.85 14.35 0.19
C LEU A 61 -9.60 15.10 -0.32
N PRO A 62 -9.40 15.27 -1.64
CA PRO A 62 -8.16 15.78 -2.22
C PRO A 62 -7.61 17.09 -1.61
N ASP A 63 -8.50 18.02 -1.24
CA ASP A 63 -8.13 19.33 -0.67
C ASP A 63 -8.12 19.36 0.86
N ARG A 64 -8.08 18.19 1.50
CA ARG A 64 -8.16 18.02 2.96
C ARG A 64 -6.84 17.53 3.52
N PRO A 65 -6.63 17.59 4.85
CA PRO A 65 -5.33 17.31 5.45
C PRO A 65 -4.72 15.95 5.06
N LEU A 66 -5.54 14.92 4.83
CA LEU A 66 -5.10 13.60 4.39
C LEU A 66 -5.47 13.27 2.94
N GLY A 67 -5.77 14.31 2.12
CA GLY A 67 -6.13 14.16 0.72
C GLY A 67 -4.99 13.75 -0.22
N SER A 68 -3.74 13.83 0.24
CA SER A 68 -2.58 13.44 -0.56
C SER A 68 -1.91 12.18 0.00
N LEU A 69 -1.44 11.31 -0.91
CA LEU A 69 -0.60 10.15 -0.57
C LEU A 69 0.58 10.53 0.32
N GLY A 70 1.21 11.69 0.09
CA GLY A 70 2.33 12.16 0.92
C GLY A 70 1.94 12.42 2.37
N ALA A 71 0.79 13.06 2.60
CA ALA A 71 0.28 13.33 3.94
C ALA A 71 -0.10 12.03 4.66
N LYS A 72 -0.76 11.09 3.96
CA LYS A 72 -1.10 9.76 4.49
C LYS A 72 0.15 8.98 4.90
N VAL A 73 1.19 8.95 4.04
CA VAL A 73 2.47 8.27 4.35
C VAL A 73 3.13 8.87 5.59
N ALA A 74 3.21 10.20 5.66
CA ALA A 74 3.81 10.89 6.80
C ALA A 74 3.07 10.57 8.10
N LEU A 75 1.74 10.60 8.09
CA LEU A 75 0.94 10.25 9.27
C LEU A 75 1.11 8.79 9.67
N ALA A 76 0.99 7.85 8.72
CA ALA A 76 1.15 6.42 8.99
C ALA A 76 2.52 6.10 9.60
N ARG A 77 3.60 6.74 9.10
CA ARG A 77 4.94 6.59 9.67
C ARG A 77 5.01 7.11 11.11
N ARG A 78 4.45 8.29 11.37
CA ARG A 78 4.45 8.92 12.70
C ARG A 78 3.63 8.15 13.73
N LEU A 79 2.60 7.43 13.28
CA LEU A 79 1.78 6.54 14.11
C LEU A 79 2.42 5.14 14.28
N GLY A 80 3.55 4.87 13.63
CA GLY A 80 4.23 3.58 13.72
C GLY A 80 3.54 2.44 12.94
N LEU A 81 2.57 2.74 12.08
CA LEU A 81 1.85 1.76 11.27
C LEU A 81 2.69 1.20 10.13
N ILE A 82 3.67 1.99 9.67
CA ILE A 82 4.63 1.59 8.64
C ILE A 82 6.05 1.91 9.11
N ASP A 83 7.01 1.12 8.63
CA ASP A 83 8.42 1.33 8.91
C ASP A 83 9.10 2.25 7.87
N ALA A 84 10.41 2.47 8.04
CA ALA A 84 11.18 3.31 7.13
C ALA A 84 11.35 2.70 5.72
N HIS A 85 11.30 1.37 5.57
CA HIS A 85 11.41 0.72 4.27
C HIS A 85 10.14 0.93 3.45
N VAL A 86 8.97 0.72 4.07
CA VAL A 86 7.66 0.99 3.46
C VAL A 86 7.50 2.47 3.13
N GLU A 87 7.86 3.39 4.04
CA GLU A 87 7.83 4.84 3.77
C GLU A 87 8.65 5.23 2.53
N ARG A 88 9.86 4.69 2.40
CA ARG A 88 10.72 4.92 1.21
C ARG A 88 10.06 4.37 -0.06
N ALA A 89 9.48 3.17 0.00
CA ALA A 89 8.78 2.57 -1.13
C ALA A 89 7.60 3.42 -1.60
N LEU A 90 6.72 3.82 -0.68
CA LEU A 90 5.54 4.65 -0.98
C LEU A 90 5.95 6.03 -1.52
N SER A 91 7.02 6.62 -0.98
CA SER A 91 7.59 7.88 -1.48
C SER A 91 8.15 7.75 -2.90
N ALA A 92 8.80 6.63 -3.23
CA ALA A 92 9.30 6.35 -4.57
C ALA A 92 8.13 6.17 -5.56
N LEU A 93 7.10 5.41 -5.19
CA LEU A 93 5.88 5.20 -5.98
C LEU A 93 5.15 6.51 -6.25
N ARG A 94 5.02 7.40 -5.26
CA ARG A 94 4.44 8.75 -5.45
C ARG A 94 5.19 9.54 -6.52
N LYS A 95 6.53 9.54 -6.47
CA LYS A 95 7.34 10.25 -7.45
C LYS A 95 7.28 9.59 -8.83
N LEU A 96 7.20 8.26 -8.89
CA LEU A 96 6.99 7.49 -10.12
C LEU A 96 5.66 7.87 -10.78
N ARG A 97 4.55 7.84 -10.03
CA ARG A 97 3.23 8.27 -10.50
C ARG A 97 3.27 9.68 -11.08
N ASN A 98 3.91 10.62 -10.38
CA ASN A 98 4.02 11.99 -10.86
C ASN A 98 4.80 12.09 -12.18
N ALA A 99 5.89 11.33 -12.34
CA ALA A 99 6.62 11.29 -13.61
C ALA A 99 5.73 10.74 -14.75
N PHE A 100 5.01 9.64 -14.51
CA PHE A 100 4.08 9.08 -15.50
C PHE A 100 2.85 9.97 -15.76
N ALA A 101 2.40 10.75 -14.77
CA ALA A 101 1.28 11.66 -14.92
C ALA A 101 1.64 12.91 -15.74
N HIS A 102 2.86 13.42 -15.58
CA HIS A 102 3.33 14.65 -16.23
C HIS A 102 4.19 14.42 -17.48
N SER A 103 4.55 13.18 -17.81
CA SER A 103 5.27 12.88 -19.05
C SER A 103 4.40 13.17 -20.28
N THR A 104 4.90 14.02 -21.15
CA THR A 104 4.33 14.29 -22.49
C THR A 104 4.75 13.21 -23.50
N GLU A 105 5.81 12.46 -23.21
CA GLU A 105 6.32 11.32 -23.99
C GLU A 105 5.94 9.98 -23.34
N SER A 106 6.15 8.86 -24.04
CA SER A 106 5.87 7.51 -23.54
C SER A 106 6.85 7.10 -22.43
N ALA A 107 6.55 7.45 -21.18
CA ALA A 107 7.32 7.01 -20.01
C ALA A 107 7.24 5.47 -19.84
N SER A 108 8.37 4.85 -19.51
CA SER A 108 8.50 3.40 -19.36
C SER A 108 9.10 3.01 -18.02
N LEU A 109 8.60 1.92 -17.42
CA LEU A 109 9.18 1.38 -16.17
C LEU A 109 10.64 0.93 -16.34
N SER A 110 11.03 0.61 -17.58
CA SER A 110 12.41 0.26 -17.94
C SER A 110 13.35 1.46 -18.05
N ASP A 111 12.83 2.70 -18.04
CA ASP A 111 13.67 3.90 -18.11
C ASP A 111 14.62 3.95 -16.91
N GLN A 112 15.90 4.26 -17.15
CA GLN A 112 16.94 4.26 -16.12
C GLN A 112 16.56 5.10 -14.89
N SER A 113 15.86 6.22 -15.10
CA SER A 113 15.44 7.13 -14.02
C SER A 113 14.39 6.51 -13.08
N HIS A 114 13.59 5.57 -13.60
CA HIS A 114 12.53 4.85 -12.89
C HIS A 114 13.05 3.55 -12.29
N SER A 115 13.78 2.75 -13.07
CA SER A 115 14.36 1.48 -12.62
C SER A 115 15.39 1.68 -11.51
N SER A 116 16.31 2.64 -11.63
CA SER A 116 17.32 2.92 -10.58
C SER A 116 16.68 3.31 -9.25
N ARG A 117 15.55 4.01 -9.30
CA ARG A 117 14.83 4.47 -8.11
C ARG A 117 14.16 3.32 -7.36
N LEU A 118 13.71 2.31 -8.09
CA LEU A 118 13.00 1.16 -7.54
C LEU A 118 13.93 -0.02 -7.25
N ALA A 119 15.17 -0.02 -7.75
CA ALA A 119 16.09 -1.15 -7.63
C ALA A 119 16.25 -1.67 -6.20
N ALA A 120 16.54 -0.79 -5.23
CA ALA A 120 16.67 -1.19 -3.83
C ALA A 120 15.35 -1.73 -3.25
N ILE A 121 14.23 -1.10 -3.60
CA ILE A 121 12.89 -1.51 -3.15
C ILE A 121 12.53 -2.89 -3.71
N TYR A 122 12.86 -3.15 -4.98
CA TYR A 122 12.62 -4.45 -5.58
C TYR A 122 13.53 -5.54 -5.01
N ALA A 123 14.77 -5.22 -4.63
CA ALA A 123 15.63 -6.17 -3.94
C ALA A 123 15.03 -6.58 -2.59
N GLU A 124 14.52 -5.61 -1.82
CA GLU A 124 13.82 -5.86 -0.55
C GLU A 124 12.52 -6.66 -0.78
N ALA A 125 11.72 -6.29 -1.78
CA ALA A 125 10.45 -6.95 -2.09
C ALA A 125 10.63 -8.42 -2.53
N ARG A 126 11.72 -8.74 -3.25
CA ARG A 126 12.05 -10.12 -3.66
C ARG A 126 12.34 -11.06 -2.50
N ALA A 127 12.77 -10.52 -1.36
CA ALA A 127 12.94 -11.31 -0.15
C ALA A 127 11.61 -11.65 0.54
N ASN A 128 10.49 -11.07 0.09
CA ASN A 128 9.17 -11.32 0.67
C ASN A 128 8.67 -12.73 0.30
N PRO A 129 8.12 -13.51 1.25
CA PRO A 129 7.60 -14.86 0.99
C PRO A 129 6.48 -14.92 -0.06
N LEU A 130 5.73 -13.83 -0.26
CA LEU A 130 4.68 -13.76 -1.29
C LEU A 130 5.23 -13.58 -2.70
N TRP A 131 6.48 -13.16 -2.87
CA TRP A 131 7.04 -12.84 -4.18
C TRP A 131 6.98 -14.03 -5.14
N SER A 132 7.61 -15.15 -4.77
CA SER A 132 7.71 -16.32 -5.64
C SER A 132 6.35 -16.96 -5.98
N PRO A 133 5.42 -17.16 -5.02
CA PRO A 133 4.08 -17.63 -5.34
C PRO A 133 3.31 -16.72 -6.29
N LEU A 134 3.37 -15.40 -6.09
CA LEU A 134 2.69 -14.44 -6.97
C LEU A 134 3.32 -14.39 -8.36
N GLU A 135 4.65 -14.43 -8.44
CA GLU A 135 5.37 -14.47 -9.71
C GLU A 135 4.98 -15.70 -10.54
N ALA A 136 4.88 -16.87 -9.89
CA ALA A 136 4.42 -18.09 -10.56
C ALA A 136 3.00 -17.93 -11.14
N VAL A 137 2.08 -17.29 -10.38
CA VAL A 137 0.72 -17.02 -10.86
C VAL A 137 0.73 -16.07 -12.07
N LEU A 138 1.51 -14.98 -12.02
CA LEU A 138 1.60 -14.02 -13.11
C LEU A 138 2.18 -14.68 -14.39
N ASN A 139 3.22 -15.50 -14.24
CA ASN A 139 3.85 -16.20 -15.36
C ASN A 139 2.89 -17.22 -16.00
N ALA A 140 2.11 -17.95 -15.20
CA ALA A 140 1.12 -18.90 -15.72
C ALA A 140 0.07 -18.20 -16.61
N GLN A 141 -0.40 -17.03 -16.20
CA GLN A 141 -1.44 -16.26 -16.91
C GLN A 141 -0.91 -15.51 -18.15
N SER A 142 0.39 -15.27 -18.20
CA SER A 142 1.06 -14.56 -19.31
C SER A 142 1.25 -15.46 -20.55
N SER A 143 0.88 -16.73 -20.50
CA SER A 143 0.99 -17.70 -21.61
C SER A 143 -0.04 -17.49 -22.74
N SER A 144 -0.72 -16.34 -22.75
CA SER A 144 -1.67 -15.93 -23.79
C SER A 144 -0.95 -15.47 -25.07
N PRO A 145 -1.58 -15.51 -26.26
CA PRO A 145 -0.92 -15.26 -27.56
C PRO A 145 -0.37 -13.85 -27.79
N GLN A 146 -0.37 -12.96 -26.79
CA GLN A 146 0.02 -11.54 -26.91
C GLN A 146 1.44 -11.23 -26.39
N GLY A 147 2.25 -12.24 -26.08
CA GLY A 147 3.67 -12.10 -25.70
C GLY A 147 3.90 -12.08 -24.19
N SER A 148 5.15 -12.33 -23.79
CA SER A 148 5.57 -12.37 -22.38
C SER A 148 5.46 -10.98 -21.72
N LEU A 149 4.99 -10.95 -20.47
CA LEU A 149 4.94 -9.73 -19.66
C LEU A 149 6.35 -9.13 -19.49
N ASP A 150 6.48 -7.83 -19.78
CA ASP A 150 7.70 -7.05 -19.54
C ASP A 150 8.20 -7.25 -18.10
N PRO A 151 9.47 -7.64 -17.88
CA PRO A 151 10.04 -7.83 -16.54
C PRO A 151 9.85 -6.63 -15.62
N ALA A 152 9.99 -5.39 -16.12
CA ALA A 152 9.85 -4.20 -15.29
C ALA A 152 8.40 -4.00 -14.82
N LEU A 153 7.42 -4.26 -15.70
CA LEU A 153 6.01 -4.29 -15.35
C LEU A 153 5.68 -5.41 -14.35
N ARG A 154 6.27 -6.61 -14.52
CA ARG A 154 6.08 -7.73 -13.58
C ARG A 154 6.51 -7.37 -12.16
N ASP A 155 7.74 -6.85 -12.03
CA ASP A 155 8.29 -6.44 -10.74
C ASP A 155 7.44 -5.36 -10.08
N TYR A 156 6.95 -4.42 -10.88
CA TYR A 156 6.05 -3.37 -10.43
C TYR A 156 4.73 -3.93 -9.90
N ILE A 157 4.08 -4.83 -10.64
CA ILE A 157 2.83 -5.48 -10.23
C ILE A 157 3.02 -6.24 -8.92
N LEU A 158 4.11 -7.01 -8.80
CA LEU A 158 4.43 -7.75 -7.58
C LEU A 158 4.66 -6.82 -6.39
N LEU A 159 5.42 -5.74 -6.55
CA LEU A 159 5.64 -4.75 -5.50
C LEU A 159 4.32 -4.13 -5.02
N ILE A 160 3.50 -3.63 -5.94
CA ILE A 160 2.21 -3.02 -5.61
C ILE A 160 1.32 -4.02 -4.88
N THR A 161 1.26 -5.25 -5.40
CA THR A 161 0.43 -6.31 -4.84
C THR A 161 0.81 -6.62 -3.40
N ILE A 162 2.11 -6.79 -3.14
CA ILE A 162 2.65 -7.07 -1.80
C ILE A 162 2.31 -5.90 -0.87
N LEU A 163 2.57 -4.66 -1.28
CA LEU A 163 2.28 -3.49 -0.46
C LEU A 163 0.78 -3.38 -0.11
N VAL A 164 -0.11 -3.51 -1.08
CA VAL A 164 -1.55 -3.45 -0.85
C VAL A 164 -2.01 -4.58 0.08
N ALA A 165 -1.54 -5.82 -0.16
CA ALA A 165 -1.91 -6.96 0.67
C ALA A 165 -1.50 -6.78 2.14
N PHE A 166 -0.29 -6.27 2.40
CA PHE A 166 0.16 -6.03 3.77
C PHE A 166 -0.52 -4.82 4.42
N LEU A 167 -0.80 -3.74 3.68
CA LEU A 167 -1.55 -2.60 4.21
C LEU A 167 -2.97 -3.02 4.64
N GLU A 168 -3.68 -3.76 3.78
CA GLU A 168 -5.03 -4.26 4.06
C GLU A 168 -5.04 -5.29 5.20
N ALA A 169 -4.11 -6.25 5.18
CA ALA A 169 -4.00 -7.24 6.26
C ALA A 169 -3.66 -6.58 7.62
N THR A 170 -2.88 -5.51 7.61
CA THR A 170 -2.62 -4.71 8.82
C THR A 170 -3.89 -3.98 9.26
N ALA A 171 -4.59 -3.33 8.34
CA ALA A 171 -5.84 -2.63 8.63
C ALA A 171 -6.89 -3.55 9.28
N GLN A 172 -7.02 -4.79 8.79
CA GLN A 172 -7.94 -5.80 9.34
C GLN A 172 -7.62 -6.23 10.77
N GLN A 173 -6.37 -6.09 11.21
CA GLN A 173 -5.91 -6.44 12.55
C GLN A 173 -5.93 -5.25 13.52
N LEU A 174 -6.08 -4.04 13.02
CA LEU A 174 -6.16 -2.85 13.85
C LEU A 174 -7.54 -2.72 14.50
N GLN A 175 -7.55 -1.99 15.61
CA GLN A 175 -8.75 -1.49 16.25
C GLN A 175 -8.63 0.02 16.39
N PRO A 176 -9.76 0.76 16.40
CA PRO A 176 -9.74 2.20 16.62
C PRO A 176 -8.95 2.58 17.88
N PHE A 177 -8.06 3.54 17.75
CA PHE A 177 -7.23 4.03 18.83
C PHE A 177 -8.09 4.64 19.95
N GLN A 178 -7.93 4.12 21.16
CA GLN A 178 -8.55 4.67 22.36
C GLN A 178 -7.51 5.45 23.15
N PRO A 179 -7.54 6.80 23.13
CA PRO A 179 -6.62 7.59 23.92
C PRO A 179 -6.84 7.34 25.42
N PRO A 180 -5.77 7.23 26.22
CA PRO A 180 -5.87 7.01 27.67
C PRO A 180 -6.46 8.22 28.41
N VAL A 181 -6.48 9.38 27.75
CA VAL A 181 -6.94 10.65 28.30
C VAL A 181 -7.75 11.37 27.23
N VAL A 182 -8.96 11.79 27.59
CA VAL A 182 -9.86 12.55 26.72
C VAL A 182 -10.22 13.87 27.40
N MET A 183 -10.23 14.95 26.62
CA MET A 183 -10.71 16.25 27.07
C MET A 183 -12.21 16.39 26.76
N GLY A 184 -13.00 16.77 27.76
CA GLY A 184 -14.37 17.25 27.60
C GLY A 184 -14.52 18.68 28.10
N LEU A 185 -15.66 19.31 27.79
CA LEU A 185 -15.95 20.69 28.24
C LEU A 185 -16.00 20.81 29.78
N SER A 186 -16.40 19.74 30.47
CA SER A 186 -16.50 19.71 31.94
C SER A 186 -15.20 19.29 32.64
N GLY A 187 -14.15 18.94 31.90
CA GLY A 187 -12.88 18.48 32.48
C GLY A 187 -12.17 17.39 31.66
N ILE A 188 -11.14 16.79 32.24
CA ILE A 188 -10.31 15.74 31.62
C ILE A 188 -10.72 14.39 32.21
N SER A 189 -11.06 13.43 31.36
CA SER A 189 -11.33 12.05 31.75
C SER A 189 -10.16 11.13 31.39
N ARG A 190 -9.93 10.10 32.21
CA ARG A 190 -8.97 9.04 31.93
C ARG A 190 -9.74 7.73 31.75
N SER A 191 -9.37 6.95 30.75
CA SER A 191 -9.86 5.58 30.63
C SER A 191 -8.95 4.68 31.47
N ASP A 192 -9.51 4.08 32.52
CA ASP A 192 -8.78 3.10 33.33
C ASP A 192 -8.67 1.80 32.53
N SER A 193 -7.52 1.57 31.89
CA SER A 193 -7.17 0.31 31.24
C SER A 193 -6.80 -0.77 32.27
N SER A 194 -7.66 -0.99 33.27
CA SER A 194 -7.51 -2.00 34.31
C SER A 194 -8.65 -3.02 34.27
N THR A 195 -8.99 -3.54 33.10
CA THR A 195 -9.75 -4.79 32.97
C THR A 195 -9.49 -5.39 31.60
N MET A 196 -8.32 -6.02 31.39
CA MET A 196 -8.13 -7.09 30.42
C MET A 196 -6.82 -7.82 30.73
N ALA A 197 -6.90 -8.81 31.63
CA ALA A 197 -6.09 -10.04 31.60
C ALA A 197 -6.66 -11.03 32.64
N PRO A 198 -6.56 -12.36 32.42
CA PRO A 198 -6.07 -13.07 31.24
C PRO A 198 -7.19 -13.66 30.37
#